data_AF-A0A960SS78-F1
#
_entry.id   AF-A0A960SS78-F1
#
_cell.length_a   1.000
_cell.length_b   1.000
_cell.length_c   1.000
_cell.angle_alpha   90.00
_cell.angle_beta   90.00
_cell.angle_gamma   90.00
#
_symmetry.space_group_name_H-M   'P 1'
#
loop_
_entity.id
_entity.type
_entity.pdbx_description
1 polymer ?
#
loop_
_entity_poly.entity_id
_entity_poly.type
_entity_poly.pdbx_seq_one_letter_code
_entity_poly.pdbx_strand_id
1 'polypeptide(L)'
;LPCYVSLDYRAQEGFLYRLARGDESESSLLKKLLAARTSSIVSEFAGRRIVREPVPITKEEPLKLELASFVDCVRRQRAPVVSGEAAKDALDLALHITRQIREAPGWGPATRALGFNPDDRPRT
;
A
#
# COMPACT_ATOMS: atom_id res chain seq x y z
N LEU A 1 2.39 -15.69 0.92
CA LEU A 1 3.01 -15.09 -0.29
C LEU A 1 3.14 -13.60 -0.05
N PRO A 2 4.28 -12.97 -0.37
CA PRO A 2 4.42 -11.52 -0.21
C PRO A 2 3.39 -10.81 -1.08
N CYS A 3 2.72 -9.80 -0.50
CA CYS A 3 1.80 -8.93 -1.20
C CYS A 3 2.15 -7.48 -0.88
N TYR A 4 2.00 -6.60 -1.86
CA TYR A 4 2.25 -5.17 -1.73
C TYR A 4 0.96 -4.41 -2.02
N VAL A 5 0.63 -3.43 -1.19
CA VAL A 5 -0.53 -2.57 -1.39
C VAL A 5 -0.06 -1.16 -1.74
N SER A 6 -0.62 -0.60 -2.80
CA SER A 6 -0.44 0.80 -3.17
C SER A 6 -1.75 1.52 -2.94
N LEU A 7 -1.72 2.63 -2.21
CA LEU A 7 -2.88 3.47 -1.93
C LEU A 7 -2.54 4.92 -2.29
N ASP A 8 -3.37 5.52 -3.13
CA ASP A 8 -3.37 6.97 -3.35
C ASP A 8 -4.63 7.55 -2.70
N TYR A 9 -4.44 8.18 -1.54
CA TYR A 9 -5.53 8.81 -0.78
C TYR A 9 -6.12 10.04 -1.48
N ARG A 10 -5.36 10.72 -2.35
CA ARG A 10 -5.82 11.90 -3.09
C ARG A 10 -6.64 11.50 -4.31
N ALA A 11 -6.15 10.53 -5.07
CA ALA A 11 -6.88 9.99 -6.22
C ALA A 11 -8.02 9.04 -5.81
N GLN A 12 -7.98 8.53 -4.57
CA GLN A 12 -8.86 7.48 -4.06
C GLN A 12 -8.77 6.21 -4.90
N GLU A 13 -7.54 5.82 -5.21
CA GLU A 13 -7.22 4.63 -5.99
C GLU A 13 -6.33 3.69 -5.18
N GLY A 14 -6.56 2.39 -5.32
CA GLY A 14 -5.80 1.38 -4.61
C GLY A 14 -5.51 0.19 -5.51
N PHE A 15 -4.34 -0.41 -5.33
CA PHE A 15 -3.91 -1.59 -6.06
C PHE A 15 -3.23 -2.59 -5.13
N LEU A 16 -3.64 -3.85 -5.22
CA LEU A 16 -2.97 -4.98 -4.61
C LEU A 16 -2.05 -5.63 -5.63
N TYR A 17 -0.79 -5.84 -5.26
CA TYR A 17 0.20 -6.53 -6.06
C TYR A 17 0.57 -7.83 -5.37
N ARG A 18 0.52 -8.93 -6.12
CA ARG A 18 0.89 -10.27 -5.63
C ARG A 18 1.61 -11.06 -6.70
N LEU A 19 2.39 -12.06 -6.30
CA LEU A 19 2.92 -13.04 -7.24
C LEU A 19 1.77 -13.86 -7.84
N ALA A 20 1.85 -14.11 -9.15
CA ALA A 20 0.86 -14.91 -9.85
C ALA A 20 0.94 -16.37 -9.42
N ARG A 21 -0.22 -17.03 -9.35
CA ARG A 21 -0.30 -18.47 -9.14
C ARG A 21 0.05 -19.19 -10.46
N GLY A 22 0.51 -20.44 -10.39
CA GLY A 22 1.13 -21.14 -11.52
C GLY A 22 0.28 -21.19 -12.79
N ASP A 23 -1.04 -21.17 -12.63
CA ASP A 23 -2.10 -21.23 -13.63
C ASP A 23 -2.56 -19.87 -14.20
N GLU A 24 -2.10 -18.74 -13.63
CA GLU A 24 -2.53 -17.40 -14.07
C GLU A 24 -1.72 -16.94 -15.29
N SER A 25 -2.29 -17.13 -16.49
CA SER A 25 -1.69 -16.75 -17.77
C SER A 25 -1.59 -15.22 -17.93
N GLU A 26 -0.55 -14.76 -18.63
CA GLU A 26 -0.34 -13.34 -18.91
C GLU A 26 -1.57 -12.68 -19.57
N SER A 27 -1.93 -11.47 -19.13
CA SER A 27 -3.02 -10.73 -19.74
C SER A 27 -2.61 -10.25 -21.14
N SER A 28 -3.46 -10.47 -22.15
CA SER A 28 -3.19 -10.02 -23.52
C SER A 28 -2.97 -8.50 -23.59
N LEU A 29 -2.17 -8.03 -24.54
CA LEU A 29 -1.83 -6.60 -24.72
C LEU A 29 -3.10 -5.72 -24.88
N LEU A 30 -4.12 -6.23 -25.56
CA LEU A 30 -5.43 -5.58 -25.68
C LEU A 30 -6.17 -5.50 -24.34
N LYS A 31 -6.11 -6.56 -23.51
CA LYS A 31 -6.64 -6.52 -22.14
C LYS A 31 -5.87 -5.50 -21.30
N LYS A 32 -4.54 -5.44 -21.38
CA LYS A 32 -3.73 -4.43 -20.66
C LYS A 32 -4.12 -3.00 -21.04
N LEU A 33 -4.43 -2.75 -22.31
CA LEU A 33 -4.83 -1.43 -22.83
C LEU A 33 -6.26 -1.04 -22.40
N LEU A 34 -7.21 -1.98 -22.43
CA LEU A 34 -8.62 -1.76 -22.09
C LEU A 34 -8.88 -1.77 -20.56
N ALA A 35 -8.06 -2.49 -19.79
CA ALA A 35 -8.27 -2.78 -18.37
C ALA A 35 -7.74 -1.74 -17.40
N ALA A 36 -7.11 -0.65 -17.87
CA ALA A 36 -6.46 0.35 -17.02
C ALA A 36 -7.35 0.91 -15.89
N ARG A 37 -8.68 0.72 -15.98
CA ARG A 37 -9.66 1.18 -15.00
C ARG A 37 -10.45 0.09 -14.25
N THR A 38 -10.40 -1.20 -14.61
CA THR A 38 -11.45 -2.12 -14.11
C THR A 38 -11.09 -3.60 -13.91
N SER A 39 -9.90 -4.10 -14.26
CA SER A 39 -9.62 -5.55 -14.08
C SER A 39 -8.20 -5.88 -13.63
N SER A 40 -8.05 -7.10 -13.09
CA SER A 40 -6.77 -7.68 -12.66
C SER A 40 -5.81 -7.82 -13.85
N ILE A 41 -4.64 -7.20 -13.76
CA ILE A 41 -3.62 -7.26 -14.81
C ILE A 41 -2.48 -8.17 -14.35
N VAL A 42 -2.12 -9.15 -15.16
CA VAL A 42 -0.92 -9.97 -14.96
C VAL A 42 0.20 -9.45 -15.86
N SER A 43 1.30 -9.03 -15.26
CA SER A 43 2.50 -8.51 -15.94
C SER A 43 3.74 -9.29 -15.54
N GLU A 44 4.68 -9.50 -16.46
CA GLU A 44 5.99 -10.08 -16.15
C GLU A 44 7.01 -8.99 -15.80
N PHE A 45 7.75 -9.18 -14.69
CA PHE A 45 8.85 -8.33 -14.26
C PHE A 45 9.98 -9.20 -13.70
N ALA A 46 11.20 -9.05 -14.23
CA ALA A 46 12.38 -9.83 -13.81
C ALA A 46 12.14 -11.37 -13.79
N GLY A 47 11.44 -11.90 -14.79
CA GLY A 47 11.12 -13.33 -14.89
C GLY A 47 10.03 -13.81 -13.92
N ARG A 48 9.37 -12.90 -13.18
CA ARG A 48 8.27 -13.20 -12.26
C ARG A 48 6.97 -12.58 -12.76
N ARG A 49 5.88 -13.35 -12.69
CA ARG A 49 4.54 -12.85 -12.99
C ARG A 49 3.95 -12.15 -11.75
N ILE A 50 3.59 -10.88 -11.89
CA ILE A 50 2.96 -10.05 -10.85
C ILE A 50 1.52 -9.77 -11.28
N VAL A 51 0.57 -10.05 -10.40
CA VAL A 51 -0.84 -9.69 -10.54
C VAL A 51 -1.08 -8.37 -9.83
N ARG A 52 -1.73 -7.44 -10.53
CA ARG A 52 -2.21 -6.16 -10.00
C ARG A 52 -3.74 -6.18 -10.02
N GLU A 53 -4.36 -6.09 -8.85
CA GLU A 53 -5.81 -6.06 -8.66
C GLU A 53 -6.25 -4.69 -8.11
N PRO A 54 -7.28 -4.04 -8.67
CA PRO A 54 -7.81 -2.81 -8.10
C PRO A 54 -8.45 -3.10 -6.74
N VAL A 55 -8.19 -2.24 -5.76
CA VAL A 55 -8.87 -2.28 -4.45
C VAL A 55 -10.10 -1.38 -4.55
N PRO A 56 -11.30 -1.87 -4.19
CA PRO A 56 -12.50 -1.04 -4.18
C PRO A 56 -12.34 0.05 -3.10
N ILE A 57 -12.32 1.30 -3.53
CA ILE A 57 -12.29 2.48 -2.65
C ILE A 57 -13.52 3.32 -2.94
N THR A 58 -14.28 3.62 -1.88
CA THR A 58 -15.42 4.53 -1.96
C THR A 58 -14.91 5.96 -2.13
N LYS A 59 -15.40 6.65 -3.17
CA LYS A 59 -14.99 8.02 -3.48
C LYS A 59 -15.75 9.05 -2.66
N GLU A 60 -15.26 9.30 -1.45
CA GLU A 60 -15.80 10.31 -0.53
C GLU A 60 -14.68 11.07 0.18
N GLU A 61 -14.93 12.32 0.58
CA GLU A 61 -13.92 13.12 1.28
C GLU A 61 -13.49 12.43 2.60
N PRO A 62 -12.22 11.99 2.75
CA PRO A 62 -11.82 11.16 3.88
C PRO A 62 -11.98 11.87 5.24
N LEU A 63 -11.59 13.14 5.32
CA LEU A 63 -11.69 13.92 6.56
C LEU A 63 -13.14 14.12 6.99
N LYS A 64 -14.04 14.35 6.03
CA LYS A 64 -15.47 14.47 6.30
C LYS A 64 -16.04 13.18 6.89
N LEU A 65 -15.68 12.03 6.33
CA LEU A 65 -16.09 10.71 6.84
C LEU A 65 -15.56 10.45 8.26
N GLU A 66 -14.30 10.78 8.51
CA GLU A 66 -13.67 10.62 9.82
C GLU A 66 -14.37 11.47 10.88
N LEU A 67 -14.62 12.76 10.60
CA LEU A 67 -15.32 13.66 11.52
C LEU A 67 -16.76 13.24 11.77
N ALA A 68 -17.48 12.79 10.73
CA ALA A 68 -18.84 12.26 10.88
C ALA A 68 -18.87 11.02 11.78
N SER A 69 -17.92 10.09 11.59
CA SER A 69 -17.77 8.90 12.42
C SER A 69 -17.45 9.26 13.87
N PHE A 70 -16.56 10.24 14.10
CA PHE A 70 -16.19 10.71 15.43
C PHE A 70 -17.40 11.28 16.18
N VAL A 71 -18.11 12.24 15.58
CA VAL A 71 -19.32 12.85 16.19
C VAL A 71 -20.36 11.79 16.50
N ASP A 72 -20.52 10.80 15.62
CA ASP A 72 -21.44 9.70 15.83
C ASP A 72 -21.04 8.82 17.01
N CYS A 73 -19.75 8.51 17.15
CA CYS A 73 -19.24 7.74 18.29
C CYS A 73 -19.54 8.45 19.62
N VAL A 74 -19.32 9.76 19.68
CA VAL A 74 -19.61 10.59 20.85
C VAL A 74 -21.11 10.59 21.18
N ARG A 75 -21.96 10.85 20.18
CA ARG A 75 -23.43 10.90 20.36
C ARG A 75 -24.01 9.57 20.86
N ARG A 76 -23.46 8.46 20.37
CA ARG A 76 -23.94 7.09 20.67
C ARG A 76 -23.19 6.42 21.81
N GLN A 77 -22.21 7.09 22.42
CA GLN A 77 -21.34 6.53 23.45
C GLN A 77 -20.73 5.17 23.04
N ARG A 78 -20.38 5.04 21.76
CA ARG A 78 -19.77 3.81 21.22
C ARG A 78 -18.26 3.97 21.10
N ALA A 79 -17.54 2.86 21.24
CA ALA A 79 -16.12 2.84 20.97
C ALA A 79 -15.83 3.23 19.51
N PRO A 80 -14.87 4.13 19.25
CA PRO A 80 -14.43 4.41 17.89
C PRO A 80 -13.77 3.19 17.26
N VAL A 81 -13.75 3.14 15.93
CA VAL A 81 -13.08 2.07 15.16
C VAL A 81 -11.59 1.96 15.53
N VAL A 82 -10.96 3.11 15.79
CA VAL A 82 -9.60 3.19 16.31
C VAL A 82 -9.66 3.79 17.71
N SER A 83 -9.37 2.97 18.73
CA SER A 83 -9.30 3.41 20.13
C SER A 83 -7.99 4.15 20.43
N GLY A 84 -7.94 4.84 21.57
CA GLY A 84 -6.69 5.46 22.05
C GLY A 84 -5.59 4.43 22.31
N GLU A 85 -5.95 3.25 22.80
CA GLU A 85 -5.02 2.12 23.00
C GLU A 85 -4.45 1.63 21.65
N ALA A 86 -5.32 1.38 20.66
CA ALA A 86 -4.90 1.00 19.32
C ALA A 86 -4.00 2.06 18.66
N ALA A 87 -4.30 3.34 18.87
CA ALA A 87 -3.47 4.44 18.36
C ALA A 87 -2.08 4.47 19.03
N LYS A 88 -2.02 4.22 20.34
CA LYS A 88 -0.77 4.16 21.11
C LYS A 88 0.08 2.96 20.68
N ASP A 89 -0.52 1.79 20.49
CA ASP A 89 0.19 0.60 20.01
C ASP A 89 0.76 0.80 18.59
N ALA A 90 -0.02 1.42 17.71
CA ALA A 90 0.44 1.77 16.36
C ALA A 90 1.62 2.75 16.40
N LEU A 91 1.58 3.75 17.29
CA LEU A 91 2.67 4.71 17.48
C LEU A 91 3.94 4.03 18.03
N ASP A 92 3.82 3.17 19.04
CA ASP A 92 4.93 2.41 19.61
C ASP A 92 5.63 1.56 18.54
N LEU A 93 4.84 0.88 17.69
CA LEU A 93 5.35 0.12 16.56
C LEU A 93 6.06 1.01 15.54
N ALA A 94 5.46 2.14 15.16
CA ALA A 94 6.07 3.08 14.23
C ALA A 94 7.42 3.62 14.74
N LEU A 95 7.51 3.93 16.04
CA LEU A 95 8.75 4.36 16.68
C LEU A 95 9.79 3.23 16.73
N HIS A 96 9.38 1.99 16.96
CA HIS A 96 10.26 0.83 16.91
C HIS A 96 10.87 0.64 15.52
N ILE A 97 10.04 0.64 14.47
CA ILE A 97 10.50 0.55 13.07
C ILE A 97 11.44 1.72 12.74
N THR A 98 11.10 2.93 13.20
CA THR A 98 11.94 4.12 12.97
C THR A 98 13.33 3.98 13.59
N ARG A 99 13.44 3.40 14.80
CA ARG A 99 14.74 3.12 15.44
C ARG A 99 15.55 2.11 14.63
N GLN A 100 14.93 1.01 14.22
CA GLN A 100 15.59 -0.02 13.40
C GLN A 100 16.15 0.56 12.10
N ILE A 101 15.38 1.42 11.40
CA ILE A 101 15.83 2.08 10.17
C ILE A 101 17.05 2.98 10.42
N ARG A 102 17.10 3.69 11.56
CA ARG A 102 18.22 4.57 11.91
C ARG A 102 19.49 3.82 12.27
N GLU A 103 19.34 2.66 12.91
CA GLU A 103 20.46 1.84 13.39
C GLU A 103 21.01 0.89 12.31
N ALA A 104 20.26 0.65 11.23
CA ALA A 104 20.67 -0.22 10.14
C ALA A 104 21.89 0.33 9.38
N PRO A 105 23.06 -0.35 9.43
CA PRO A 105 24.24 0.06 8.68
C PRO A 105 24.01 -0.21 7.18
N GLY A 106 24.07 0.84 6.36
CA GLY A 106 23.76 0.78 4.93
C GLY A 106 22.73 1.81 4.47
N TRP A 107 22.04 2.47 5.41
CA TRP A 107 21.24 3.67 5.15
C TRP A 107 22.06 4.92 5.51
N GLY A 108 23.14 5.20 4.78
CA GLY A 108 24.06 6.32 5.03
C GLY A 108 24.63 6.95 3.74
N PRO A 109 25.29 8.13 3.80
CA PRO A 109 25.56 9.01 2.65
C PRO A 109 26.37 8.43 1.49
N ALA A 110 27.05 7.29 1.67
CA ALA A 110 27.77 6.59 0.60
C ALA A 110 26.85 5.94 -0.46
N THR A 111 25.58 5.66 -0.14
CA THR A 111 24.59 5.15 -1.12
C THR A 111 24.20 6.18 -2.17
N ARG A 112 24.38 7.48 -1.87
CA ARG A 112 24.08 8.60 -2.78
C ARG A 112 25.11 8.75 -3.91
N ALA A 113 26.33 8.22 -3.75
CA ALA A 113 27.43 8.34 -4.73
C ALA A 113 27.44 7.24 -5.82
N LEU A 114 26.70 6.14 -5.62
CA LEU A 114 26.60 5.01 -6.57
C LEU A 114 25.36 5.09 -7.46
N GLY A 115 24.69 6.25 -7.53
CA GLY A 115 23.46 6.46 -8.32
C GLY A 115 22.22 5.75 -7.76
N PHE A 116 22.37 5.02 -6.65
CA PHE A 116 21.28 4.35 -5.96
C PHE A 116 20.48 5.39 -5.19
N ASN A 117 19.39 5.85 -5.82
CA ASN A 117 18.35 6.53 -5.11
C ASN A 117 17.66 5.48 -4.20
N PRO A 118 17.24 5.77 -2.96
CA PRO A 118 16.32 4.90 -2.21
C PRO A 118 15.10 4.42 -3.02
N ASP A 119 14.82 5.08 -4.15
CA ASP A 119 13.85 4.73 -5.19
C ASP A 119 14.23 3.54 -6.12
N ASP A 120 15.46 3.01 -6.12
CA ASP A 120 15.90 1.95 -7.06
C ASP A 120 15.93 0.52 -6.48
N ARG A 121 15.26 0.27 -5.36
CA ARG A 121 15.28 -1.07 -4.74
C ARG A 121 14.84 -2.19 -5.71
N PRO A 122 15.70 -3.20 -5.99
CA PRO A 122 15.31 -4.37 -6.75
C PRO A 122 14.34 -5.19 -5.91
N ARG A 123 13.11 -5.23 -6.42
CA ARG A 123 11.98 -5.94 -5.82
C ARG A 123 12.29 -7.44 -5.83
N THR A 124 12.28 -8.07 -4.66
CA THR A 124 12.22 -9.55 -4.53
C THR A 124 10.96 -10.10 -5.16
#